data_AF-A0A7C4HI41-F1
#
_entry.id   AF-A0A7C4HI41-F1
#
_cell.length_a   1.000
_cell.length_b   1.000
_cell.length_c   1.000
_cell.angle_alpha   90.00
_cell.angle_beta   90.00
_cell.angle_gamma   90.00
#
_symmetry.space_group_name_H-M   'P 1'
#
loop_
_entity.id
_entity.type
_entity.pdbx_description
1 polymer ?
#
loop_
_entity_poly.entity_id
_entity_poly.type
_entity_poly.pdbx_seq_one_letter_code
_entity_poly.pdbx_strand_id
1 'polypeptide(L)'
;MGLKEILKGKLSEEELKILPRSFDIIGSREKAVAIIEIPEELKGKEKIIAEGIMKLNKNVKSVLKKASERKGVERLREYELLAGDENTEVIHKEYNYLLKLDPKKVYFSPREATERQRIANKVKDNEKVLVMFSGVAPFCIAIAKKRNVKVYGVEINEEAHRYAKINAGMNGLSDRIVLIKGDVREVCPKIKEKFDRIIMPLP
;
A
#
# COMPACT_ATOMS: atom_id res chain seq x y z
N MET A 1 0.33 -5.17 25.02
CA MET A 1 1.72 -4.70 25.22
C MET A 1 2.13 -3.97 23.95
N GLY A 2 2.58 -2.73 24.03
CA GLY A 2 3.03 -1.94 22.88
C GLY A 2 4.54 -2.04 22.68
N LEU A 3 5.04 -1.32 21.68
CA LEU A 3 6.46 -1.32 21.34
C LEU A 3 7.31 -0.70 22.47
N LYS A 4 6.82 0.37 23.10
CA LYS A 4 7.49 1.05 24.22
C LYS A 4 7.72 0.09 25.39
N GLU A 5 6.72 -0.73 25.73
CA GLU A 5 6.85 -1.72 26.81
C GLU A 5 7.83 -2.84 26.46
N ILE A 6 7.88 -3.29 25.20
CA ILE A 6 8.84 -4.30 24.72
C ILE A 6 10.28 -3.80 24.81
N LEU A 7 10.49 -2.50 24.58
CA LEU A 7 11.80 -1.88 24.54
C LEU A 7 12.21 -1.26 25.89
N LYS A 8 11.35 -1.34 26.91
CA LYS A 8 11.70 -0.88 28.26
C LYS A 8 12.89 -1.68 28.80
N GLY A 9 13.91 -0.98 29.31
CA GLY A 9 15.18 -1.58 29.76
C GLY A 9 16.17 -1.89 28.63
N LYS A 10 15.76 -1.76 27.35
CA LYS A 10 16.67 -1.81 26.18
C LYS A 10 17.00 -0.42 25.63
N LEU A 11 16.11 0.54 25.86
CA LEU A 11 16.27 1.96 25.54
C LEU A 11 16.23 2.79 26.82
N SER A 12 16.93 3.92 26.82
CA SER A 12 16.88 4.90 27.90
C SER A 12 15.50 5.59 27.95
N GLU A 13 15.17 6.24 29.08
CA GLU A 13 13.90 6.97 29.20
C GLU A 13 13.77 8.08 28.15
N GLU A 14 14.87 8.72 27.74
CA GLU A 14 14.86 9.76 26.72
C GLU A 14 14.68 9.19 25.31
N GLU A 15 15.33 8.07 25.00
CA GLU A 15 15.12 7.33 23.75
C GLU A 15 13.67 6.83 23.64
N LEU A 16 13.08 6.37 24.75
CA LEU A 16 11.69 5.92 24.80
C LEU A 16 10.67 7.07 24.61
N LYS A 17 11.04 8.33 24.88
CA LYS A 17 10.16 9.49 24.63
C LYS A 17 10.08 9.83 23.14
N ILE A 18 11.18 9.68 22.41
CA ILE A 18 11.28 9.97 20.98
C ILE A 18 10.98 8.75 20.08
N LEU A 19 10.79 7.57 20.66
CA LEU A 19 10.42 6.35 19.94
C LEU A 19 9.14 6.57 19.10
N PRO A 20 9.15 6.22 17.80
CA PRO A 20 7.98 6.33 16.96
C PRO A 20 6.77 5.59 17.53
N ARG A 21 5.66 6.32 17.65
CA ARG A 21 4.41 5.77 18.20
C ARG A 21 3.58 4.98 17.19
N SER A 22 3.86 5.15 15.90
CA SER A 22 3.12 4.51 14.82
C SER A 22 4.06 4.02 13.72
N PHE A 23 3.68 2.93 13.08
CA PHE A 23 4.30 2.37 11.89
C PHE A 23 3.20 1.71 11.06
N ASP A 24 3.42 1.58 9.77
CA ASP A 24 2.46 0.94 8.87
C ASP A 24 2.74 -0.57 8.81
N ILE A 25 1.69 -1.38 8.73
CA ILE A 25 1.81 -2.82 8.49
C ILE A 25 1.07 -3.13 7.20
N ILE A 26 1.78 -3.72 6.23
CA ILE A 26 1.23 -4.17 4.96
C ILE A 26 1.38 -5.69 4.87
N GLY A 27 0.31 -6.39 4.51
CA GLY A 27 0.27 -7.86 4.50
C GLY A 27 -0.95 -8.43 5.21
N SER A 28 -0.85 -9.69 5.62
CA SER A 28 -1.92 -10.46 6.24
C SER A 28 -1.43 -11.12 7.54
N ARG A 29 -2.24 -12.03 8.11
CA ARG A 29 -1.84 -12.85 9.26
C ARG A 29 -0.70 -13.83 8.94
N GLU A 30 -0.50 -14.16 7.66
CA GLU A 30 0.52 -15.12 7.23
C GLU A 30 1.89 -14.45 7.09
N LYS A 31 1.93 -13.31 6.40
CA LYS A 31 3.14 -12.54 6.14
C LYS A 31 2.80 -11.06 6.06
N ALA A 32 3.59 -10.24 6.75
CA ALA A 32 3.51 -8.79 6.69
C ALA A 32 4.89 -8.13 6.70
N VAL A 33 4.93 -6.92 6.18
CA VAL A 33 6.06 -5.99 6.25
C VAL A 33 5.62 -4.80 7.10
N ALA A 34 6.44 -4.43 8.08
CA ALA A 34 6.26 -3.20 8.82
C ALA A 34 7.12 -2.09 8.19
N ILE A 35 6.59 -0.88 8.09
CA ILE A 35 7.31 0.29 7.58
C ILE A 35 7.32 1.36 8.66
N ILE A 36 8.52 1.77 9.05
CA ILE A 36 8.74 2.74 10.12
C ILE A 36 9.62 3.91 9.64
N GLU A 37 9.45 5.04 10.31
CA GLU A 37 10.33 6.19 10.23
C GLU A 37 11.03 6.32 11.58
N ILE A 38 12.36 6.32 11.58
CA ILE A 38 13.17 6.34 12.80
C ILE A 38 13.90 7.68 12.85
N PRO A 39 13.74 8.47 13.93
CA PRO A 39 14.48 9.71 14.13
C PRO A 39 16.00 9.47 14.10
N GLU A 40 16.77 10.46 13.64
CA GLU A 40 18.23 10.33 13.51
C GLU A 40 18.90 10.05 14.86
N GLU A 41 18.33 10.58 15.96
CA GLU A 41 18.76 10.34 17.33
C GLU A 41 18.67 8.85 17.74
N LEU A 42 17.83 8.07 17.06
CA LEU A 42 17.64 6.63 17.30
C LEU A 42 18.32 5.73 16.25
N LYS A 43 19.15 6.29 15.36
CA LYS A 43 19.82 5.52 14.29
C LYS A 43 20.64 4.35 14.81
N GLY A 44 21.33 4.50 15.93
CA GLY A 44 22.07 3.40 16.57
C GLY A 44 21.19 2.30 17.18
N LYS A 45 19.86 2.47 17.18
CA LYS A 45 18.88 1.56 17.81
C LYS A 45 17.94 0.90 16.79
N GLU A 46 18.13 1.14 15.49
CA GLU A 46 17.24 0.69 14.42
C GLU A 46 16.95 -0.82 14.47
N LYS A 47 18.00 -1.64 14.61
CA LYS A 47 17.86 -3.09 14.70
C LYS A 47 17.03 -3.52 15.92
N ILE A 48 17.28 -2.93 17.09
CA ILE A 48 16.55 -3.24 18.33
C ILE A 48 15.06 -2.85 18.20
N ILE A 49 14.79 -1.69 17.58
CA ILE A 49 13.43 -1.22 17.32
C ILE A 49 12.71 -2.18 16.35
N ALA A 50 13.38 -2.57 15.27
CA ALA A 50 12.84 -3.50 14.28
C ALA A 50 12.53 -4.89 14.88
N GLU A 51 13.45 -5.46 15.66
CA GLU A 51 13.22 -6.71 16.40
C GLU A 51 12.06 -6.57 17.41
N GLY A 52 11.93 -5.41 18.04
CA GLY A 52 10.80 -5.06 18.90
C GLY A 52 9.45 -5.13 18.16
N ILE A 53 9.39 -4.56 16.95
CA ILE A 53 8.20 -4.58 16.09
C ILE A 53 7.84 -6.02 15.67
N MET A 54 8.84 -6.84 15.31
CA MET A 54 8.62 -8.25 14.96
C MET A 54 8.20 -9.08 16.18
N LYS A 55 8.71 -8.76 17.39
CA LYS A 55 8.27 -9.41 18.63
C LYS A 55 6.81 -9.07 18.94
N LEU A 56 6.42 -7.81 18.72
CA LEU A 56 5.05 -7.32 18.89
C LEU A 56 4.07 -7.96 17.89
N ASN A 57 4.50 -8.08 16.62
CA ASN A 57 3.65 -8.52 15.50
C ASN A 57 4.26 -9.77 14.86
N LYS A 58 3.84 -10.97 15.29
CA LYS A 58 4.45 -12.25 14.88
C LYS A 58 4.34 -12.56 13.37
N ASN A 59 3.37 -11.94 12.71
CA ASN A 59 3.18 -12.03 11.26
C ASN A 59 4.14 -11.13 10.47
N VAL A 60 4.77 -10.13 11.10
CA VAL A 60 5.76 -9.27 10.45
C VAL A 60 7.04 -10.06 10.23
N LYS A 61 7.41 -10.24 8.97
CA LYS A 61 8.61 -10.98 8.54
C LYS A 61 9.74 -10.06 8.09
N SER A 62 9.44 -8.80 7.82
CA SER A 62 10.44 -7.79 7.43
C SER A 62 10.05 -6.42 8.01
N VAL A 63 11.04 -5.64 8.43
CA VAL A 63 10.86 -4.25 8.88
C VAL A 63 11.68 -3.34 7.99
N LEU A 64 11.01 -2.39 7.34
CA LEU A 64 11.62 -1.41 6.46
C LEU A 64 11.66 -0.03 7.11
N LYS A 65 12.76 0.67 6.94
CA LYS A 65 12.90 2.10 7.24
C LYS A 65 12.67 2.91 5.98
N LYS A 66 11.91 4.00 6.10
CA LYS A 66 11.82 5.05 5.06
C LYS A 66 13.18 5.76 4.96
N ALA A 67 13.89 5.56 3.84
CA ALA A 67 15.25 6.10 3.66
C ALA A 67 15.28 7.44 2.89
N SER A 68 14.20 7.78 2.18
CA SER A 68 14.13 9.01 1.39
C SER A 68 12.75 9.64 1.40
N GLU A 69 12.64 10.85 0.85
CA GLU A 69 11.37 11.35 0.34
C GLU A 69 10.92 10.63 -0.94
N ARG A 70 9.65 10.80 -1.33
CA ARG A 70 9.15 10.28 -2.62
C ARG A 70 9.77 11.06 -3.77
N LYS A 71 10.30 10.36 -4.78
CA LYS A 71 11.00 10.96 -5.93
C LYS A 71 10.48 10.41 -7.26
N GLY A 72 10.74 11.15 -8.33
CA GLY A 72 10.45 10.74 -9.71
C GLY A 72 8.96 10.73 -10.07
N VAL A 73 8.67 10.33 -11.31
CA VAL A 73 7.32 10.30 -11.88
C VAL A 73 6.42 9.27 -11.18
N GLU A 74 7.00 8.15 -10.76
CA GLU A 74 6.30 7.06 -10.07
C GLU A 74 6.15 7.28 -8.56
N ARG A 75 6.71 8.39 -8.04
CA ARG A 75 6.62 8.80 -6.62
C ARG A 75 7.07 7.71 -5.64
N LEU A 76 8.03 6.89 -6.05
CA LEU A 76 8.60 5.84 -5.22
C LEU A 76 9.54 6.41 -4.16
N ARG A 77 9.67 5.66 -3.08
CA ARG A 77 10.53 5.97 -1.93
C ARG A 77 11.53 4.83 -1.74
N GLU A 78 12.76 5.17 -1.38
CA GLU A 78 13.76 4.18 -1.02
C GLU A 78 13.48 3.62 0.38
N TYR A 79 13.66 2.31 0.51
CA TYR A 79 13.49 1.60 1.77
C TYR A 79 14.74 0.80 2.11
N GLU A 80 15.14 0.89 3.37
CA GLU A 80 16.23 0.10 3.95
C GLU A 80 15.63 -1.04 4.79
N LEU A 81 16.14 -2.27 4.63
CA LEU A 81 15.73 -3.40 5.45
C LEU A 81 16.48 -3.36 6.79
N LEU A 82 15.74 -3.16 7.89
CA LEU A 82 16.32 -3.14 9.24
C LEU A 82 16.44 -4.53 9.85
N ALA A 83 15.48 -5.41 9.54
CA ALA A 83 15.44 -6.79 10.03
C ALA A 83 14.50 -7.65 9.19
N GLY A 84 14.79 -8.95 9.14
CA GLY A 84 13.89 -9.96 8.57
C GLY A 84 14.25 -10.41 7.16
N ASP A 85 13.24 -10.84 6.41
CA ASP A 85 13.39 -11.40 5.05
C ASP A 85 13.57 -10.29 4.00
N GLU A 86 14.52 -10.46 3.08
CA GLU A 86 14.74 -9.58 1.91
C GLU A 86 13.57 -9.62 0.93
N ASN A 87 12.83 -10.73 0.87
CA ASN A 87 11.62 -10.83 0.07
C ASN A 87 10.46 -10.09 0.76
N THR A 88 10.23 -8.84 0.36
CA THR A 88 9.18 -7.97 0.90
C THR A 88 7.83 -8.11 0.20
N GLU A 89 7.69 -8.98 -0.79
CA GLU A 89 6.41 -9.22 -1.46
C GLU A 89 5.40 -9.86 -0.49
N VAL A 90 4.19 -9.29 -0.42
CA VAL A 90 3.13 -9.71 0.48
C VAL A 90 1.76 -9.70 -0.20
N ILE A 91 0.81 -10.44 0.38
CA ILE A 91 -0.61 -10.29 0.12
C ILE A 91 -1.21 -9.52 1.29
N HIS A 92 -1.62 -8.28 1.04
CA HIS A 92 -2.33 -7.47 2.00
C HIS A 92 -3.82 -7.78 2.00
N LYS A 93 -4.38 -8.10 3.17
CA LYS A 93 -5.81 -8.25 3.34
C LYS A 93 -6.40 -6.92 3.81
N GLU A 94 -7.23 -6.34 2.96
CA GLU A 94 -7.93 -5.09 3.24
C GLU A 94 -9.44 -5.32 3.10
N TYR A 95 -10.19 -5.13 4.18
CA TYR A 95 -11.59 -5.52 4.27
C TYR A 95 -11.83 -6.96 3.76
N ASN A 96 -12.57 -7.13 2.67
CA ASN A 96 -12.95 -8.41 2.06
C ASN A 96 -12.22 -8.68 0.73
N TYR A 97 -11.13 -7.97 0.44
CA TYR A 97 -10.30 -8.21 -0.75
C TYR A 97 -8.81 -8.33 -0.40
N LEU A 98 -8.07 -8.85 -1.37
CA LEU A 98 -6.66 -9.13 -1.27
C LEU A 98 -5.89 -8.25 -2.27
N LEU A 99 -4.72 -7.76 -1.85
CA LEU A 99 -3.83 -6.94 -2.67
C LEU A 99 -2.41 -7.48 -2.56
N LYS A 100 -1.95 -8.16 -3.62
CA LYS A 100 -0.57 -8.56 -3.76
C LYS A 100 0.27 -7.35 -4.19
N LEU A 101 1.37 -7.10 -3.50
CA LEU A 101 2.30 -6.01 -3.79
C LEU A 101 3.66 -6.22 -3.12
N ASP A 102 4.67 -5.49 -3.58
CA ASP A 102 5.95 -5.32 -2.90
C ASP A 102 6.16 -3.84 -2.55
N PRO A 103 6.18 -3.46 -1.26
CA PRO A 103 6.27 -2.05 -0.85
C PRO A 103 7.57 -1.38 -1.29
N LYS A 104 8.62 -2.13 -1.66
CA LYS A 104 9.86 -1.57 -2.22
C LYS A 104 9.72 -1.15 -3.69
N LYS A 105 8.71 -1.67 -4.40
CA LYS A 105 8.55 -1.49 -5.86
C LYS A 105 7.39 -0.60 -6.25
N VAL A 106 6.41 -0.43 -5.37
CA VAL A 106 5.17 0.28 -5.67
C VAL A 106 4.70 1.13 -4.50
N TYR A 107 3.98 2.19 -4.79
CA TYR A 107 3.27 2.94 -3.76
C TYR A 107 2.02 2.18 -3.28
N PHE A 108 1.89 2.03 -1.96
CA PHE A 108 0.66 1.59 -1.31
C PHE A 108 0.61 2.15 0.12
N SER A 109 -0.58 2.60 0.55
CA SER A 109 -0.83 3.05 1.91
C SER A 109 -2.02 2.28 2.51
N PRO A 110 -1.84 1.54 3.61
CA PRO A 110 -2.95 0.89 4.32
C PRO A 110 -3.85 1.93 5.03
N ARG A 111 -3.37 3.16 5.25
CA ARG A 111 -4.14 4.24 5.91
C ARG A 111 -5.30 4.74 5.06
N GLU A 112 -5.22 4.56 3.74
CA GLU A 112 -6.25 4.99 2.78
C GLU A 112 -7.40 3.97 2.64
N ALA A 113 -7.37 2.86 3.39
CA ALA A 113 -8.40 1.81 3.30
C ALA A 113 -9.82 2.34 3.56
N THR A 114 -9.97 3.20 4.57
CA THR A 114 -11.27 3.81 4.92
C THR A 114 -11.79 4.71 3.81
N GLU A 115 -10.90 5.48 3.17
CA GLU A 115 -11.23 6.35 2.05
C GLU A 115 -11.66 5.54 0.82
N ARG A 116 -10.96 4.44 0.52
CA ARG A 116 -11.37 3.49 -0.53
C ARG A 116 -12.78 2.97 -0.30
N GLN A 117 -13.13 2.58 0.93
CA GLN A 117 -14.49 2.17 1.26
C GLN A 117 -15.51 3.31 1.16
N ARG A 118 -15.14 4.51 1.61
CA ARG A 118 -16.00 5.70 1.52
C ARG A 118 -16.36 6.01 0.07
N ILE A 119 -15.40 5.90 -0.85
CA ILE A 119 -15.64 6.11 -2.28
C ILE A 119 -16.42 4.95 -2.90
N ALA A 120 -16.06 3.69 -2.60
CA ALA A 120 -16.81 2.52 -3.07
C ALA A 120 -18.30 2.55 -2.65
N ASN A 121 -18.60 3.10 -1.47
CA ASN A 121 -19.98 3.32 -1.01
C ASN A 121 -20.75 4.34 -1.84
N LYS A 122 -20.07 5.36 -2.37
CA LYS A 122 -20.68 6.46 -3.14
C LYS A 122 -20.91 6.11 -4.62
N VAL A 123 -20.19 5.13 -5.14
CA VAL A 123 -20.41 4.58 -6.49
C VAL A 123 -21.76 3.87 -6.52
N LYS A 124 -22.54 4.07 -7.58
CA LYS A 124 -23.78 3.36 -7.86
C LYS A 124 -23.54 2.22 -8.86
N ASP A 125 -24.41 1.22 -8.83
CA ASP A 125 -24.38 0.16 -9.83
C ASP A 125 -24.58 0.73 -11.25
N ASN A 126 -23.98 0.07 -12.23
CA ASN A 126 -23.94 0.45 -13.64
C ASN A 126 -23.16 1.74 -13.97
N GLU A 127 -22.51 2.42 -12.99
CA GLU A 127 -21.52 3.46 -13.29
C GLU A 127 -20.33 2.88 -14.09
N LYS A 128 -19.81 3.67 -15.04
CA LYS A 128 -18.46 3.53 -15.58
C LYS A 128 -17.52 4.42 -14.79
N VAL A 129 -16.54 3.82 -14.12
CA VAL A 129 -15.61 4.53 -13.24
C VAL A 129 -14.20 4.53 -13.84
N LEU A 130 -13.56 5.71 -13.86
CA LEU A 130 -12.14 5.85 -14.17
C LEU A 130 -11.35 6.12 -12.89
N VAL A 131 -10.31 5.35 -12.65
CA VAL A 131 -9.31 5.55 -11.60
C VAL A 131 -7.98 5.89 -12.29
N MET A 132 -7.59 7.15 -12.22
CA MET A 132 -6.25 7.59 -12.61
C MET A 132 -5.24 7.18 -11.52
N PHE A 133 -3.95 7.05 -11.85
CA PHE A 133 -2.89 6.70 -10.87
C PHE A 133 -3.24 5.45 -10.03
N SER A 134 -3.71 4.41 -10.71
CA SER A 134 -4.43 3.30 -10.07
C SER A 134 -3.54 2.41 -9.20
N GLY A 135 -2.22 2.53 -9.24
CA GLY A 135 -1.27 1.74 -8.47
C GLY A 135 -1.50 0.24 -8.65
N VAL A 136 -1.52 -0.50 -7.54
CA VAL A 136 -1.88 -1.93 -7.51
C VAL A 136 -3.40 -2.20 -7.60
N ALA A 137 -4.15 -1.23 -8.11
CA ALA A 137 -5.60 -1.19 -8.27
C ALA A 137 -6.46 -1.27 -6.99
N PRO A 138 -6.07 -0.71 -5.83
CA PRO A 138 -6.84 -0.89 -4.61
C PRO A 138 -8.21 -0.17 -4.66
N PHE A 139 -8.31 1.02 -5.27
CA PHE A 139 -9.61 1.67 -5.51
C PHE A 139 -10.47 0.88 -6.49
N CYS A 140 -9.90 0.40 -7.60
CA CYS A 140 -10.66 -0.35 -8.60
C CYS A 140 -11.29 -1.61 -7.99
N ILE A 141 -10.50 -2.34 -7.20
CA ILE A 141 -10.94 -3.58 -6.54
C ILE A 141 -11.98 -3.28 -5.46
N ALA A 142 -11.74 -2.28 -4.60
CA ALA A 142 -12.70 -1.89 -3.56
C ALA A 142 -14.08 -1.54 -4.16
N ILE A 143 -14.08 -0.80 -5.26
CA ILE A 143 -15.30 -0.39 -5.98
C ILE A 143 -15.98 -1.60 -6.63
N ALA A 144 -15.25 -2.37 -7.42
CA ALA A 144 -15.83 -3.49 -8.18
C ALA A 144 -16.25 -4.67 -7.28
N LYS A 145 -15.63 -4.85 -6.10
CA LYS A 145 -16.13 -5.79 -5.07
C LYS A 145 -17.47 -5.39 -4.49
N LYS A 146 -17.77 -4.09 -4.44
CA LYS A 146 -18.92 -3.55 -3.72
C LYS A 146 -20.12 -3.26 -4.61
N ARG A 147 -19.87 -2.85 -5.85
CA ARG A 147 -20.89 -2.42 -6.81
C ARG A 147 -20.76 -3.22 -8.09
N ASN A 148 -21.86 -3.42 -8.81
CA ASN A 148 -21.85 -4.00 -10.16
C ASN A 148 -21.54 -2.91 -11.20
N VAL A 149 -20.24 -2.64 -11.40
CA VAL A 149 -19.72 -1.58 -12.27
C VAL A 149 -18.55 -2.07 -13.12
N LYS A 150 -18.27 -1.35 -14.21
CA LYS A 150 -17.04 -1.47 -15.02
C LYS A 150 -16.06 -0.38 -14.59
N VAL A 151 -14.86 -0.78 -14.18
CA VAL A 151 -13.84 0.15 -13.68
C VAL A 151 -12.62 0.14 -14.60
N TYR A 152 -12.10 1.32 -14.92
CA TYR A 152 -10.87 1.51 -15.68
C TYR A 152 -9.79 2.03 -14.75
N GLY A 153 -8.62 1.41 -14.74
CA GLY A 153 -7.44 1.86 -14.01
C GLY A 153 -6.31 2.23 -14.98
N VAL A 154 -5.71 3.40 -14.80
CA VAL A 154 -4.52 3.82 -15.55
C VAL A 154 -3.35 3.96 -14.58
N GLU A 155 -2.23 3.33 -14.88
CA GLU A 155 -1.01 3.35 -14.05
C GLU A 155 0.24 3.42 -14.92
N ILE A 156 1.18 4.29 -14.55
CA ILE A 156 2.42 4.48 -15.30
C ILE A 156 3.51 3.51 -14.87
N ASN A 157 3.59 3.18 -13.58
CA ASN A 157 4.56 2.25 -13.03
C ASN A 157 4.27 0.81 -13.48
N GLU A 158 5.27 0.19 -14.09
CA GLU A 158 5.16 -1.14 -14.66
C GLU A 158 4.88 -2.24 -13.64
N GLU A 159 5.57 -2.21 -12.50
CA GLU A 159 5.38 -3.20 -11.44
C GLU A 159 4.01 -3.06 -10.77
N ALA A 160 3.56 -1.82 -10.54
CA ALA A 160 2.23 -1.53 -10.01
C ALA A 160 1.14 -2.03 -10.97
N HIS A 161 1.30 -1.78 -12.27
CA HIS A 161 0.39 -2.30 -13.29
C HIS A 161 0.40 -3.83 -13.37
N ARG A 162 1.57 -4.48 -13.22
CA ARG A 162 1.68 -5.95 -13.14
C ARG A 162 0.92 -6.49 -11.94
N TYR A 163 1.12 -5.91 -10.76
CA TYR A 163 0.38 -6.27 -9.54
C TYR A 163 -1.12 -6.01 -9.68
N ALA A 164 -1.53 -4.91 -10.32
CA ALA A 164 -2.94 -4.60 -10.55
C ALA A 164 -3.66 -5.72 -11.32
N LYS A 165 -3.04 -6.29 -12.37
CA LYS A 165 -3.61 -7.42 -13.13
C LYS A 165 -3.74 -8.68 -12.26
N ILE A 166 -2.69 -8.99 -11.49
CA ILE A 166 -2.71 -10.12 -10.55
C ILE A 166 -3.83 -9.92 -9.52
N ASN A 167 -3.98 -8.71 -9.00
CA ASN A 167 -4.97 -8.39 -7.98
C ASN A 167 -6.39 -8.44 -8.52
N ALA A 168 -6.65 -7.97 -9.74
CA ALA A 168 -7.94 -8.13 -10.40
C ALA A 168 -8.32 -9.61 -10.54
N GLY A 169 -7.38 -10.45 -10.98
CA GLY A 169 -7.57 -11.90 -11.11
C GLY A 169 -7.80 -12.60 -9.77
N MET A 170 -6.94 -12.33 -8.78
CA MET A 170 -7.04 -12.90 -7.42
C MET A 170 -8.36 -12.57 -6.74
N ASN A 171 -9.01 -11.47 -7.12
CA ASN A 171 -10.30 -11.06 -6.61
C ASN A 171 -11.48 -11.49 -7.50
N GLY A 172 -11.26 -12.19 -8.61
CA GLY A 172 -12.31 -12.60 -9.55
C GLY A 172 -13.00 -11.41 -10.23
N LEU A 173 -12.23 -10.39 -10.62
CA LEU A 173 -12.72 -9.13 -11.19
C LEU A 173 -12.10 -8.79 -12.55
N SER A 174 -11.40 -9.74 -13.19
CA SER A 174 -10.71 -9.50 -14.48
C SER A 174 -11.65 -9.10 -15.61
N ASP A 175 -12.90 -9.53 -15.57
CA ASP A 175 -13.96 -9.19 -16.52
C ASP A 175 -14.54 -7.78 -16.27
N ARG A 176 -14.37 -7.25 -15.06
CA ARG A 176 -14.98 -5.99 -14.59
C ARG A 176 -13.99 -4.84 -14.42
N ILE A 177 -12.69 -5.13 -14.40
CA ILE A 177 -11.63 -4.13 -14.29
C ILE A 177 -10.79 -4.13 -15.57
N VAL A 178 -10.71 -2.98 -16.24
CA VAL A 178 -9.81 -2.73 -17.39
C VAL A 178 -8.60 -1.97 -16.89
N LEU A 179 -7.41 -2.51 -17.08
CA LEU A 179 -6.16 -1.90 -16.63
C LEU A 179 -5.32 -1.50 -17.83
N ILE A 180 -4.85 -0.26 -17.85
CA ILE A 180 -4.04 0.30 -18.93
C ILE A 180 -2.73 0.84 -18.36
N LYS A 181 -1.60 0.41 -18.92
CA LYS A 181 -0.27 0.95 -18.57
C LYS A 181 -0.06 2.24 -19.35
N GLY A 182 0.35 3.32 -18.68
CA GLY A 182 0.79 4.55 -19.34
C GLY A 182 0.50 5.81 -18.53
N ASP A 183 0.94 6.94 -19.06
CA ASP A 183 0.66 8.26 -18.51
C ASP A 183 -0.82 8.61 -18.72
N VAL A 184 -1.49 9.09 -17.67
CA VAL A 184 -2.90 9.49 -17.74
C VAL A 184 -3.15 10.59 -18.78
N ARG A 185 -2.18 11.46 -19.03
CA ARG A 185 -2.25 12.54 -20.03
C ARG A 185 -2.27 11.99 -21.45
N GLU A 186 -1.64 10.84 -21.68
CA GLU A 186 -1.59 10.20 -23.00
C GLU A 186 -2.69 9.16 -23.18
N VAL A 187 -3.01 8.42 -22.13
CA VAL A 187 -3.96 7.31 -22.17
C VAL A 187 -5.39 7.83 -22.11
N CYS A 188 -5.74 8.68 -21.13
CA CYS A 188 -7.13 9.05 -20.89
C CYS A 188 -7.82 9.72 -22.11
N PRO A 189 -7.17 10.62 -22.89
CA PRO A 189 -7.77 11.19 -24.09
C PRO A 189 -8.05 10.17 -25.21
N LYS A 190 -7.36 9.02 -25.20
CA LYS A 190 -7.52 7.95 -26.21
C LYS A 190 -8.60 6.94 -25.83
N ILE A 191 -9.08 6.96 -24.58
CA ILE A 191 -10.17 6.09 -24.15
C ILE A 191 -11.48 6.63 -24.75
N LYS A 192 -12.07 5.88 -25.68
CA LYS A 192 -13.34 6.23 -26.35
C LYS A 192 -14.56 5.86 -25.47
N GLU A 193 -14.52 6.22 -24.19
CA GLU A 193 -15.57 5.96 -23.22
C GLU A 193 -15.95 7.23 -22.46
N LYS A 194 -17.21 7.32 -22.05
CA LYS A 194 -17.67 8.32 -21.09
C LYS A 194 -17.71 7.69 -19.69
N PHE A 195 -17.24 8.43 -18.71
CA PHE A 195 -17.19 8.00 -17.31
C PHE A 195 -18.17 8.80 -16.48
N ASP A 196 -18.96 8.10 -15.67
CA ASP A 196 -19.87 8.72 -14.69
C ASP A 196 -19.10 9.26 -13.48
N ARG A 197 -17.94 8.67 -13.20
CA ARG A 197 -17.07 9.05 -12.08
C ARG A 197 -15.60 8.92 -12.42
N ILE A 198 -14.84 9.94 -12.04
CA ILE A 198 -13.37 9.95 -12.11
C ILE A 198 -12.81 10.07 -10.69
N ILE A 199 -11.82 9.23 -10.38
CA ILE A 199 -11.10 9.23 -9.11
C ILE A 199 -9.62 9.44 -9.46
N MET A 200 -9.00 10.45 -8.85
CA MET A 200 -7.61 10.87 -9.13
C MET A 200 -6.76 10.88 -7.85
N PRO A 201 -6.48 9.71 -7.25
CA PRO A 201 -5.69 9.59 -6.04
C PRO A 201 -4.18 9.73 -6.34
N LEU A 202 -3.74 10.87 -6.87
CA LEU A 202 -2.32 11.12 -7.14
C LEU A 202 -1.54 11.22 -5.81
N PRO A 203 -0.55 10.33 -5.55
CA PRO A 203 0.25 10.35 -4.32
C PRO A 203 1.47 11.28 -4.34
#